data_AF-A0A0U1KUW0-F1
#
_entry.id   AF-A0A0U1KUW0-F1
#
_cell.length_a   1.000
_cell.length_b   1.000
_cell.length_c   1.000
_cell.angle_alpha   90.00
_cell.angle_beta   90.00
_cell.angle_gamma   90.00
#
_symmetry.space_group_name_H-M   'P 1'
#
loop_
_entity.id
_entity.type
_entity.pdbx_description
1 polymer ?
#
loop_
_entity_poly.entity_id
_entity_poly.type
_entity_poly.pdbx_seq_one_letter_code
_entity_poly.pdbx_strand_id
1 'polypeptide(L)'
;MEKGWSLTACLIVKNEEHCLGDCLNSIKEWVDQIVVVDTGSTDNTVQVARQYDAQIEYFLWKDDFAAARNYSLQFAEGDWILVLDADERIEGDLTILSDLVAKDYEGYYLTVKSSLGTEKIEVEDYVVRLFRNGRGYKFIGAIHEQIAGSIKERKGQDALAFSGIIVSHRGYEPEEILRKQKMVRNSQIIKTQLARRQDDTFMLYSLGTELIQQEKYGEACKVLMKALRHMSGGEGYFREVILLVLMASLKNGAYIETEDLFVKSLAMMPADRDILFLAGLRQAALGNYRLAGELFNKGGINTVLVPPQLLYAIVGELFFRQGIWQEAVIYFMQSLEAAPSLYSVVRLIEVIKQGEAGAAKNLADAMGENFARLAQEAFQKEAYYAAAAICLVTMNKDGGQNFDQCKSIYQSVIKQADKMPTSIKGYLEFLFKQMEICSAVLVNDKKCQIAQNYLAQAANRSLRVWLTLWPEHIMPKSIWEYCL
;
A
#
# COMPACT_ATOMS: atom_id res chain seq x y z
N MET A 1 14.01 32.11 29.19
CA MET A 1 15.43 32.20 28.78
C MET A 1 15.42 32.41 27.29
N GLU A 2 16.16 33.36 26.76
CA GLU A 2 16.29 33.51 25.30
C GLU A 2 16.97 32.24 24.75
N LYS A 3 16.45 31.70 23.65
CA LYS A 3 17.09 30.59 22.94
C LYS A 3 18.40 31.11 22.36
N GLY A 4 19.52 30.42 22.58
CA GLY A 4 20.81 30.75 21.97
C GLY A 4 20.93 30.31 20.50
N TRP A 5 19.80 30.18 19.82
CA TRP A 5 19.61 29.66 18.47
C TRP A 5 18.25 30.10 17.96
N SER A 6 18.14 30.22 16.64
CA SER A 6 16.91 30.57 15.92
C SER A 6 16.58 29.55 14.83
N LEU A 7 15.30 29.42 14.49
CA LEU A 7 14.79 28.42 13.54
C LEU A 7 13.80 29.06 12.56
N THR A 8 14.07 28.96 11.26
CA THR A 8 13.11 29.32 10.19
C THR A 8 12.37 28.10 9.67
N ALA A 9 11.04 28.16 9.56
CA ALA A 9 10.26 27.24 8.74
C ALA A 9 10.25 27.68 7.27
N CYS A 10 10.57 26.77 6.34
CA CYS A 10 10.58 27.02 4.89
C CYS A 10 9.63 26.07 4.16
N LEU A 11 8.51 26.60 3.67
CA LEU A 11 7.49 25.85 2.93
C LEU A 11 7.42 26.30 1.46
N ILE A 12 7.02 25.37 0.59
CA ILE A 12 6.54 25.69 -0.77
C ILE A 12 5.07 25.26 -0.83
N VAL A 13 4.21 26.07 -1.44
CA VAL A 13 2.76 25.82 -1.43
C VAL A 13 2.12 26.05 -2.80
N LYS A 14 0.99 25.38 -3.03
CA LYS A 14 0.06 25.66 -4.13
C LYS A 14 -1.30 25.01 -3.91
N ASN A 15 -2.33 25.81 -3.69
CA ASN A 15 -3.70 25.34 -3.47
C ASN A 15 -3.83 24.37 -2.27
N GLU A 16 -3.34 24.81 -1.12
CA GLU A 16 -3.23 24.05 0.13
C GLU A 16 -4.08 24.69 1.25
N GLU A 17 -5.14 25.45 0.93
CA GLU A 17 -5.95 26.18 1.93
C GLU A 17 -6.57 25.27 3.01
N HIS A 18 -6.78 23.99 2.70
CA HIS A 18 -7.41 23.00 3.59
C HIS A 18 -6.45 22.38 4.61
N CYS A 19 -5.13 22.46 4.40
CA CYS A 19 -4.12 21.78 5.22
C CYS A 19 -3.07 22.74 5.81
N LEU A 20 -2.74 23.84 5.12
CA LEU A 20 -1.65 24.73 5.51
C LEU A 20 -1.81 25.32 6.91
N GLY A 21 -3.02 25.74 7.30
CA GLY A 21 -3.25 26.30 8.63
C GLY A 21 -2.98 25.29 9.75
N ASP A 22 -3.28 24.02 9.51
CA ASP A 22 -3.02 22.92 10.43
C ASP A 22 -1.51 22.59 10.53
N CYS A 23 -0.79 22.66 9.39
CA CYS A 23 0.68 22.54 9.34
C CYS A 23 1.35 23.67 10.14
N LEU A 24 1.03 24.93 9.82
CA LEU A 24 1.58 26.11 10.48
C LEU A 24 1.26 26.14 11.98
N ASN A 25 0.05 25.75 12.38
CA ASN A 25 -0.32 25.65 13.79
C ASN A 25 0.48 24.57 14.55
N SER A 26 0.99 23.53 13.89
CA SER A 26 1.86 22.52 14.52
C SER A 26 3.28 23.01 14.82
N ILE A 27 3.73 24.08 14.13
CA ILE A 27 5.11 24.60 14.21
C ILE A 27 5.23 26.04 14.74
N LYS A 28 4.12 26.77 14.93
CA LYS A 28 4.15 28.19 15.32
C LYS A 28 4.92 28.49 16.61
N GLU A 29 4.96 27.56 17.56
CA GLU A 29 5.73 27.70 18.81
C GLU A 29 7.21 27.30 18.61
N TRP A 30 7.49 26.51 17.56
CA TRP A 30 8.81 25.93 17.29
C TRP A 30 9.78 26.93 16.66
N VAL A 31 9.26 27.80 15.79
CA VAL A 31 10.04 28.61 14.85
C VAL A 31 9.93 30.10 15.13
N ASP A 32 10.99 30.83 14.83
CA ASP A 32 11.09 32.28 15.03
C ASP A 32 10.75 33.06 13.75
N GLN A 33 10.75 32.38 12.60
CA GLN A 33 10.37 32.91 11.28
C GLN A 33 9.63 31.83 10.47
N ILE A 34 8.61 32.22 9.70
CA ILE A 34 7.95 31.35 8.72
C ILE A 34 8.10 31.98 7.32
N VAL A 35 8.68 31.25 6.39
CA VAL A 35 8.81 31.60 4.97
C VAL A 35 7.94 30.65 4.15
N VAL A 36 6.98 31.22 3.42
CA VAL A 36 6.09 30.49 2.51
C VAL A 36 6.32 30.99 1.08
N VAL A 37 6.86 30.12 0.24
CA VAL A 37 6.96 30.37 -1.21
C VAL A 37 5.72 29.83 -1.91
N ASP A 38 4.87 30.73 -2.39
CA ASP A 38 3.74 30.37 -3.25
C ASP A 38 4.19 30.12 -4.68
N THR A 39 3.72 29.01 -5.27
CA THR A 39 4.04 28.61 -6.66
C THR A 39 2.85 28.81 -7.62
N GLY A 40 1.97 29.75 -7.27
CA GLY A 40 0.79 30.15 -8.04
C GLY A 40 -0.49 29.50 -7.52
N SER A 41 -0.83 29.77 -6.25
CA SER A 41 -2.14 29.43 -5.69
C SER A 41 -3.25 30.29 -6.29
N THR A 42 -4.46 29.72 -6.35
CA THR A 42 -5.70 30.34 -6.85
C THR A 42 -6.83 30.32 -5.81
N ASP A 43 -6.59 29.70 -4.66
CA ASP A 43 -7.48 29.60 -3.50
C ASP A 43 -7.04 30.56 -2.38
N ASN A 44 -7.44 30.32 -1.12
CA ASN A 44 -7.09 31.16 0.03
C ASN A 44 -5.75 30.77 0.69
N THR A 45 -4.89 29.95 0.08
CA THR A 45 -3.61 29.48 0.67
C THR A 45 -2.75 30.63 1.22
N VAL A 46 -2.60 31.70 0.44
CA VAL A 46 -1.79 32.88 0.83
C VAL A 46 -2.43 33.65 1.98
N GLN A 47 -3.75 33.71 2.04
CA GLN A 47 -4.52 34.35 3.10
C GLN A 47 -4.38 33.56 4.41
N VAL A 48 -4.40 32.22 4.35
CA VAL A 48 -4.12 31.35 5.50
C VAL A 48 -2.70 31.57 6.00
N ALA A 49 -1.69 31.56 5.13
CA ALA A 49 -0.30 31.79 5.52
C ALA A 49 -0.09 33.13 6.27
N ARG A 50 -0.74 34.21 5.81
CA ARG A 50 -0.68 35.53 6.45
C ARG A 50 -1.28 35.58 7.86
N GLN A 51 -2.14 34.64 8.25
CA GLN A 51 -2.69 34.57 9.61
C GLN A 51 -1.67 34.05 10.65
N TYR A 52 -0.53 33.53 10.20
CA TYR A 52 0.58 33.05 11.02
C TYR A 52 1.82 33.95 10.90
N ASP A 53 1.63 35.22 10.52
CA ASP A 53 2.70 36.21 10.29
C ASP A 53 3.82 35.74 9.34
N ALA A 54 3.50 34.82 8.43
CA ALA A 54 4.46 34.26 7.48
C ALA A 54 4.90 35.29 6.43
N GLN A 55 6.21 35.33 6.16
CA GLN A 55 6.77 36.00 4.99
C GLN A 55 6.33 35.25 3.73
N ILE A 56 5.61 35.93 2.84
CA ILE A 56 5.10 35.36 1.60
C ILE A 56 5.96 35.81 0.43
N GLU A 57 6.59 34.85 -0.24
CA GLU A 57 7.37 35.06 -1.45
C GLU A 57 6.72 34.33 -2.63
N TYR A 58 6.95 34.79 -3.86
CA TYR A 58 6.31 34.22 -5.05
C TYR A 58 7.35 33.65 -6.01
N PHE A 59 7.19 32.37 -6.36
CA PHE A 59 8.06 31.68 -7.30
C PHE A 59 7.27 31.16 -8.50
N LEU A 60 7.54 31.69 -9.70
CA LEU A 60 6.98 31.15 -10.93
C LEU A 60 7.38 29.67 -11.06
N TRP A 61 6.40 28.77 -11.08
CA TRP A 61 6.61 27.32 -11.19
C TRP A 61 7.40 26.96 -12.47
N LYS A 62 8.43 26.11 -12.33
CA LYS A 62 9.37 25.71 -13.41
C LYS A 62 9.49 24.20 -13.60
N ASP A 63 8.49 23.44 -13.15
CA ASP A 63 8.53 21.96 -13.16
C ASP A 63 9.74 21.39 -12.39
N ASP A 64 10.09 22.04 -11.27
CA ASP A 64 11.27 21.76 -10.45
C ASP A 64 11.02 22.14 -8.98
N PHE A 65 10.80 21.13 -8.13
CA PHE A 65 10.58 21.31 -6.69
C PHE A 65 11.84 21.81 -5.96
N ALA A 66 13.02 21.28 -6.31
CA ALA A 66 14.29 21.76 -5.74
C ALA A 66 14.51 23.24 -6.04
N ALA A 67 14.13 23.75 -7.22
CA ALA A 67 14.25 25.17 -7.55
C ALA A 67 13.38 26.05 -6.63
N ALA A 68 12.15 25.62 -6.32
CA ALA A 68 11.28 26.33 -5.38
C ALA A 68 11.79 26.25 -3.92
N ARG A 69 12.23 25.07 -3.47
CA ARG A 69 12.87 24.91 -2.14
C ARG A 69 14.12 25.78 -2.00
N ASN A 70 15.03 25.73 -2.98
CA ASN A 70 16.26 26.54 -2.99
C ASN A 70 15.98 28.04 -3.12
N TYR A 71 14.76 28.45 -3.53
CA TYR A 71 14.32 29.84 -3.46
C TYR A 71 13.86 30.21 -2.05
N SER A 72 13.05 29.38 -1.37
CA SER A 72 12.64 29.66 0.02
C SER A 72 13.83 29.75 0.99
N LEU A 73 14.89 28.97 0.78
CA LEU A 73 16.11 29.04 1.59
C LEU A 73 16.83 30.41 1.54
N GLN A 74 16.57 31.26 0.53
CA GLN A 74 17.23 32.57 0.40
C GLN A 74 16.69 33.62 1.38
N PHE A 75 15.52 33.37 1.96
CA PHE A 75 14.84 34.26 2.90
C PHE A 75 14.94 33.77 4.34
N ALA A 76 15.60 32.63 4.58
CA ALA A 76 15.77 32.09 5.92
C ALA A 76 16.83 32.88 6.71
N GLU A 77 16.41 33.49 7.81
CA GLU A 77 17.26 34.29 8.69
C GLU A 77 17.78 33.47 9.89
N GLY A 78 17.09 32.40 10.28
CA GLY A 78 17.44 31.60 11.46
C GLY A 78 18.70 30.75 11.29
N ASP A 79 19.36 30.41 12.41
CA ASP A 79 20.56 29.55 12.45
C ASP A 79 20.30 28.14 11.87
N TRP A 80 19.06 27.67 12.02
CA TRP A 80 18.56 26.41 11.50
C TRP A 80 17.36 26.64 10.58
N ILE A 81 17.15 25.71 9.66
CA ILE A 81 16.00 25.64 8.76
C ILE A 81 15.26 24.34 9.02
N LEU A 82 13.94 24.44 9.18
CA LEU A 82 12.97 23.35 9.12
C LEU A 82 12.20 23.45 7.79
N VAL A 83 12.24 22.40 6.98
CA VAL A 83 11.46 22.30 5.74
C VAL A 83 10.29 21.35 5.95
N LEU A 84 9.09 21.74 5.56
CA LEU A 84 7.88 20.91 5.61
C LEU A 84 7.03 21.08 4.35
N ASP A 85 6.14 20.13 4.13
CA ASP A 85 5.02 20.22 3.19
C ASP A 85 3.74 20.67 3.89
N ALA A 86 2.80 21.27 3.14
CA ALA A 86 1.60 21.90 3.73
C ALA A 86 0.60 20.88 4.34
N ASP A 87 0.71 19.60 3.96
CA ASP A 87 -0.07 18.48 4.47
C ASP A 87 0.66 17.67 5.57
N GLU A 88 1.86 18.10 5.97
CA GLU A 88 2.63 17.58 7.09
C GLU A 88 2.35 18.33 8.40
N ARG A 89 2.47 17.63 9.54
CA ARG A 89 2.40 18.21 10.89
C ARG A 89 3.48 17.62 11.77
N ILE A 90 4.16 18.43 12.58
CA ILE A 90 5.09 17.90 13.58
C ILE A 90 4.33 17.29 14.75
N GLU A 91 4.80 16.11 15.18
CA GLU A 91 4.39 15.45 16.43
C GLU A 91 5.54 15.54 17.44
N GLY A 92 5.33 16.29 18.52
CA GLY A 92 6.30 16.43 19.60
C GLY A 92 6.17 17.75 20.34
N ASP A 93 7.15 18.01 21.20
CA ASP A 93 7.32 19.27 21.92
C ASP A 93 8.68 19.91 21.59
N LEU A 94 8.72 21.24 21.66
CA LEU A 94 9.86 22.15 21.51
C LEU A 94 11.15 21.68 22.19
N THR A 95 11.02 21.01 23.34
CA THR A 95 12.14 20.57 24.19
C THR A 95 13.18 19.75 23.43
N ILE A 96 12.76 18.93 22.45
CA ILE A 96 13.68 18.11 21.65
C ILE A 96 14.65 18.94 20.79
N LEU A 97 14.27 20.14 20.35
CA LEU A 97 15.13 20.98 19.50
C LEU A 97 16.39 21.41 20.26
N SER A 98 16.29 21.74 21.54
CA SER A 98 17.44 22.19 22.35
C SER A 98 18.54 21.12 22.42
N ASP A 99 18.17 19.85 22.55
CA ASP A 99 19.10 18.71 22.58
C ASP A 99 19.69 18.40 21.20
N LEU A 100 19.01 18.78 20.12
CA LEU A 100 19.47 18.59 18.75
C LEU A 100 20.41 19.72 18.33
N VAL A 101 20.06 20.98 18.56
CA VAL A 101 20.90 22.12 18.14
C VAL A 101 22.21 22.23 18.93
N ALA A 102 22.27 21.64 20.14
CA ALA A 102 23.47 21.56 20.97
C ALA A 102 24.50 20.52 20.50
N LYS A 103 24.13 19.61 19.59
CA LYS A 103 25.05 18.59 19.03
C LYS A 103 25.74 19.10 17.77
N ASP A 104 26.94 18.60 17.50
CA ASP A 104 27.75 18.97 16.34
C ASP A 104 27.35 18.17 15.07
N TYR A 105 26.08 18.30 14.68
CA TYR A 105 25.57 17.83 13.39
C TYR A 105 25.17 19.02 12.51
N GLU A 106 25.14 18.78 11.19
CA GLU A 106 24.76 19.78 10.18
C GLU A 106 23.29 19.64 9.73
N GLY A 107 22.66 18.50 10.04
CA GLY A 107 21.24 18.27 9.84
C GLY A 107 20.73 16.95 10.40
N TYR A 108 19.41 16.78 10.35
CA TYR A 108 18.71 15.68 10.96
C TYR A 108 17.65 15.06 10.05
N TYR A 109 17.63 13.73 10.01
CA TYR A 109 16.52 12.95 9.53
C TYR A 109 15.34 13.04 10.51
N LEU A 110 14.16 13.33 9.99
CA LEU A 110 12.88 13.26 10.68
C LEU A 110 12.11 12.04 10.17
N THR A 111 11.31 11.42 11.04
CA THR A 111 10.47 10.27 10.68
C THR A 111 9.14 10.77 10.14
N VAL A 112 8.93 10.69 8.84
CA VAL A 112 7.66 11.03 8.18
C VAL A 112 6.75 9.81 8.20
N LYS A 113 5.65 9.90 8.94
CA LYS A 113 4.60 8.88 9.04
C LYS A 113 3.49 9.18 8.04
N SER A 114 3.40 8.39 6.98
CA SER A 114 2.36 8.48 5.97
C SER A 114 1.25 7.47 6.24
N SER A 115 0.00 7.93 6.43
CA SER A 115 -1.18 7.08 6.55
C SER A 115 -1.74 6.71 5.18
N LEU A 116 -1.55 5.46 4.73
CA LEU A 116 -2.09 4.98 3.47
C LEU A 116 -3.51 4.41 3.62
N GLY A 117 -4.49 5.12 3.04
CA GLY A 117 -5.86 4.66 2.86
C GLY A 117 -6.70 4.55 4.14
N THR A 118 -7.85 3.90 4.03
CA THR A 118 -8.85 3.77 5.11
C THR A 118 -8.45 2.80 6.22
N GLU A 119 -7.37 2.04 6.07
CA GLU A 119 -6.98 0.98 7.00
C GLU A 119 -5.83 1.34 7.96
N LYS A 120 -5.35 2.59 7.95
CA LYS A 120 -4.24 3.06 8.80
C LYS A 120 -2.97 2.22 8.70
N ILE A 121 -2.55 1.88 7.47
CA ILE A 121 -1.19 1.40 7.26
C ILE A 121 -0.27 2.62 7.36
N GLU A 122 0.50 2.70 8.44
CA GLU A 122 1.55 3.71 8.60
C GLU A 122 2.82 3.23 7.89
N VAL A 123 3.33 4.04 6.96
CA VAL A 123 4.66 3.89 6.37
C VAL A 123 5.57 4.97 6.98
N GLU A 124 6.78 4.57 7.38
CA GLU A 124 7.78 5.47 7.96
C GLU A 124 8.92 5.73 6.97
N ASP A 125 9.07 6.98 6.52
CA ASP A 125 10.18 7.46 5.70
C ASP A 125 11.12 8.33 6.52
N TYR A 126 12.42 8.31 6.21
CA TYR A 126 13.42 9.12 6.92
C TYR A 126 13.98 10.21 6.00
N VAL A 127 13.58 11.47 6.22
CA VAL A 127 13.90 12.60 5.34
C VAL A 127 14.63 13.69 6.12
N VAL A 128 15.69 14.27 5.52
CA VAL A 128 16.37 15.44 6.14
C VAL A 128 15.48 16.66 5.99
N ARG A 129 14.77 17.01 7.07
CA ARG A 129 13.89 18.18 7.14
C ARG A 129 14.45 19.31 8.01
N LEU A 130 15.38 19.05 8.93
CA LEU A 130 16.02 20.05 9.81
C LEU A 130 17.52 20.13 9.52
N PHE A 131 18.07 21.32 9.25
CA PHE A 131 19.51 21.49 8.92
C PHE A 131 20.02 22.92 9.18
N ARG A 132 21.35 23.09 9.28
CA ARG A 132 21.98 24.40 9.54
C ARG A 132 21.89 25.33 8.33
N ASN A 133 21.55 26.59 8.58
CA ASN A 133 21.51 27.65 7.58
C ASN A 133 22.91 28.18 7.23
N GLY A 134 23.02 28.97 6.16
CA GLY A 134 24.24 29.72 5.79
C GLY A 134 25.41 28.86 5.28
N ARG A 135 25.25 27.53 5.16
CA ARG A 135 26.32 26.60 4.73
C ARG A 135 26.39 26.34 3.22
N GLY A 136 25.47 26.88 2.43
CA GLY A 136 25.40 26.67 0.98
C GLY A 136 24.92 25.26 0.59
N TYR A 137 24.16 24.59 1.46
CA TYR A 137 23.41 23.38 1.15
C TYR A 137 22.30 23.68 0.14
N LYS A 138 21.93 22.69 -0.67
CA LYS A 138 20.93 22.82 -1.74
C LYS A 138 20.13 21.54 -1.90
N PHE A 139 18.84 21.68 -2.15
CA PHE A 139 18.02 20.60 -2.68
C PHE A 139 18.46 20.27 -4.11
N ILE A 140 18.53 18.98 -4.42
CA ILE A 140 18.91 18.44 -5.73
C ILE A 140 17.82 17.46 -6.18
N GLY A 141 17.46 17.53 -7.47
CA GLY A 141 16.40 16.73 -8.09
C GLY A 141 15.13 17.55 -8.30
N ALA A 142 14.61 17.60 -9.54
CA ALA A 142 13.41 18.38 -9.85
C ALA A 142 12.11 17.78 -9.26
N ILE A 143 12.17 16.54 -8.80
CA ILE A 143 11.14 15.77 -8.10
C ILE A 143 11.84 14.79 -7.16
N HIS A 144 11.20 14.47 -6.02
CA HIS A 144 11.82 13.75 -4.89
C HIS A 144 13.11 14.44 -4.44
N GLU A 145 13.08 15.76 -4.32
CA GLU A 145 14.23 16.59 -4.04
C GLU A 145 14.89 16.24 -2.70
N GLN A 146 16.22 16.18 -2.66
CA GLN A 146 16.97 15.83 -1.46
C GLN A 146 18.06 16.86 -1.18
N ILE A 147 18.17 17.29 0.09
CA ILE A 147 19.26 18.16 0.55
C ILE A 147 20.44 17.37 1.14
N ALA A 148 20.19 16.16 1.65
CA ALA A 148 21.15 15.32 2.35
C ALA A 148 22.47 15.10 1.58
N GLY A 149 22.38 14.90 0.25
CA GLY A 149 23.55 14.74 -0.61
C GLY A 149 24.49 15.96 -0.57
N SER A 150 23.94 17.17 -0.65
CA SER A 150 24.73 18.42 -0.62
C SER A 150 25.38 18.70 0.75
N ILE A 151 24.77 18.20 1.83
CA ILE A 151 25.35 18.27 3.18
C ILE A 151 26.54 17.31 3.27
N LYS A 152 26.32 16.03 2.89
CA LYS A 152 27.34 14.98 2.92
C LYS A 152 28.55 15.28 2.04
N GLU A 153 28.33 15.85 0.86
CA GLU A 153 29.40 16.29 -0.06
C GLU A 153 30.32 17.35 0.57
N ARG A 154 29.75 18.29 1.35
CA ARG A 154 30.50 19.39 1.97
C ARG A 154 31.13 19.04 3.33
N LYS A 155 30.55 18.08 4.06
CA LYS A 155 30.83 17.87 5.49
C LYS A 155 31.18 16.43 5.89
N GLY A 156 31.09 15.48 4.95
CA GLY A 156 31.31 14.06 5.22
C GLY A 156 30.02 13.30 5.53
N GLN A 157 30.10 11.96 5.54
CA GLN A 157 28.92 11.09 5.68
C GLN A 157 28.26 11.20 7.06
N ASP A 158 29.05 11.45 8.11
CA ASP A 158 28.62 11.48 9.51
C ASP A 158 28.02 12.83 9.96
N ALA A 159 27.87 13.78 9.03
CA ALA A 159 27.33 15.12 9.29
C ALA A 159 25.81 15.14 9.59
N LEU A 160 25.13 13.99 9.52
CA LEU A 160 23.69 13.84 9.67
C LEU A 160 23.35 12.78 10.72
N ALA A 161 22.34 13.04 11.54
CA ALA A 161 21.82 12.10 12.55
C ALA A 161 20.29 11.98 12.49
N PHE A 162 19.70 11.07 13.27
CA PHE A 162 18.25 11.01 13.45
C PHE A 162 17.83 11.96 14.57
N SER A 163 16.76 12.72 14.35
CA SER A 163 16.22 13.66 15.34
C SER A 163 15.39 12.99 16.44
N GLY A 164 14.67 11.92 16.09
CA GLY A 164 13.56 11.39 16.88
C GLY A 164 12.27 12.21 16.79
N ILE A 165 12.26 13.31 16.03
CA ILE A 165 11.03 14.07 15.72
C ILE A 165 10.23 13.29 14.68
N ILE A 166 8.92 13.17 14.94
CA ILE A 166 7.96 12.55 14.05
C ILE A 166 7.19 13.65 13.30
N VAL A 167 6.89 13.39 12.04
CA VAL A 167 6.05 14.24 11.19
C VAL A 167 4.89 13.38 10.69
N SER A 168 3.63 13.68 11.04
CA SER A 168 2.49 13.02 10.42
C SER A 168 2.14 13.69 9.10
N HIS A 169 2.31 12.95 8.01
CA HIS A 169 1.84 13.33 6.68
C HIS A 169 0.39 12.86 6.52
N ARG A 170 -0.55 13.79 6.65
CA ARG A 170 -1.97 13.50 6.45
C ARG A 170 -2.30 13.68 4.98
N GLY A 171 -2.14 12.60 4.20
CA GLY A 171 -2.57 12.51 2.81
C GLY A 171 -4.08 12.67 2.65
N TYR A 172 -4.58 13.89 2.82
CA TYR A 172 -5.99 14.26 2.74
C TYR A 172 -6.38 14.52 1.28
N GLU A 173 -6.22 13.50 0.43
CA GLU A 173 -6.82 13.47 -0.91
C GLU A 173 -7.86 12.35 -1.04
N PRO A 174 -9.10 12.59 -0.56
CA PRO A 174 -10.26 11.76 -0.91
C PRO A 174 -10.65 11.89 -2.39
N GLU A 175 -10.17 12.92 -3.09
CA GLU A 175 -10.52 13.22 -4.48
C GLU A 175 -9.54 12.60 -5.47
N GLU A 176 -9.99 11.57 -6.21
CA GLU A 176 -9.20 10.96 -7.28
C GLU A 176 -8.70 11.97 -8.34
N ILE A 177 -9.40 13.10 -8.50
CA ILE A 177 -9.06 14.14 -9.47
C ILE A 177 -7.73 14.80 -9.12
N LEU A 178 -7.52 15.21 -7.86
CA LEU A 178 -6.27 15.81 -7.39
C LEU A 178 -5.12 14.80 -7.51
N ARG A 179 -5.34 13.56 -7.08
CA ARG A 179 -4.37 12.47 -7.22
C ARG A 179 -3.96 12.23 -8.67
N LYS A 180 -4.92 12.19 -9.60
CA LYS A 180 -4.68 12.06 -11.05
C LYS A 180 -3.90 13.26 -11.61
N GLN A 181 -4.19 14.48 -11.17
CA GLN A 181 -3.43 15.68 -11.55
C GLN A 181 -1.99 15.65 -11.03
N LYS A 182 -1.77 15.26 -9.77
CA LYS A 182 -0.43 15.08 -9.17
C LYS A 182 0.38 14.04 -9.96
N MET A 183 -0.18 12.87 -10.28
CA MET A 183 0.48 11.84 -11.13
C MET A 183 0.87 12.36 -12.51
N VAL A 184 -0.03 13.08 -13.20
CA VAL A 184 0.23 13.62 -14.54
C VAL A 184 1.36 14.66 -14.51
N ARG A 185 1.32 15.58 -13.53
CA ARG A 185 2.38 16.57 -13.30
C ARG A 185 3.72 15.88 -13.02
N ASN A 186 3.76 14.96 -12.07
CA ASN A 186 4.98 14.22 -11.70
C ASN A 186 5.57 13.50 -12.91
N SER A 187 4.73 12.76 -13.65
CA SER A 187 5.11 12.07 -14.88
C SER A 187 5.74 13.01 -15.92
N GLN A 188 5.24 14.25 -16.04
CA GLN A 188 5.77 15.24 -16.98
C GLN A 188 7.13 15.82 -16.53
N ILE A 189 7.31 16.09 -15.24
CA ILE A 189 8.61 16.49 -14.67
C ILE A 189 9.66 15.42 -14.95
N ILE A 190 9.36 14.17 -14.60
CA ILE A 190 10.30 13.04 -14.76
C ILE A 190 10.66 12.84 -16.25
N LYS A 191 9.68 12.88 -17.16
CA LYS A 191 9.94 12.81 -18.62
C LYS A 191 10.83 13.94 -19.12
N THR A 192 10.67 15.14 -18.56
CA THR A 192 11.51 16.32 -18.92
C THR A 192 12.95 16.16 -18.44
N GLN A 193 13.17 15.57 -17.26
CA GLN A 193 14.53 15.22 -16.81
C GLN A 193 15.15 14.10 -17.66
N LEU A 194 14.39 13.04 -17.95
CA LEU A 194 14.84 11.93 -18.80
C LEU A 194 15.17 12.37 -20.24
N ALA A 195 14.52 13.41 -20.76
CA ALA A 195 14.86 13.99 -22.05
C ALA A 195 16.27 14.63 -22.07
N ARG A 196 16.75 15.14 -20.92
CA ARG A 196 18.11 15.69 -20.76
C ARG A 196 19.12 14.58 -20.46
N ARG A 197 18.75 13.63 -19.59
CA ARG A 197 19.60 12.52 -19.16
C ARG A 197 18.82 11.20 -19.22
N GLN A 198 19.02 10.45 -20.29
CA GLN A 198 18.23 9.24 -20.58
C GLN A 198 18.61 8.00 -19.75
N ASP A 199 19.78 8.01 -19.11
CA ASP A 199 20.36 6.92 -18.31
C ASP A 199 20.18 7.12 -16.80
N ASP A 200 19.46 8.15 -16.37
CA ASP A 200 19.25 8.45 -14.96
C ASP A 200 18.37 7.37 -14.28
N THR A 201 19.02 6.48 -13.54
CA THR A 201 18.41 5.27 -12.95
C THR A 201 17.32 5.60 -11.94
N PHE A 202 17.46 6.69 -11.19
CA PHE A 202 16.47 7.12 -10.22
C PHE A 202 15.25 7.73 -10.91
N MET A 203 15.43 8.57 -11.94
CA MET A 203 14.31 9.09 -12.73
C MET A 203 13.58 7.97 -13.51
N LEU A 204 14.30 6.95 -13.99
CA LEU A 204 13.68 5.76 -14.58
C LEU A 204 12.89 4.96 -13.54
N TYR A 205 13.41 4.78 -12.33
CA TYR A 205 12.69 4.17 -11.21
C TYR A 205 11.39 4.92 -10.87
N SER A 206 11.47 6.25 -10.66
CA SER A 206 10.29 7.10 -10.38
C SER A 206 9.26 7.09 -11.51
N LEU A 207 9.68 7.06 -12.78
CA LEU A 207 8.72 6.92 -13.89
C LEU A 207 8.07 5.53 -13.88
N GLY A 208 8.81 4.49 -13.52
CA GLY A 208 8.28 3.13 -13.38
C GLY A 208 7.22 3.00 -12.29
N THR A 209 7.43 3.60 -11.12
CA THR A 209 6.44 3.59 -10.03
C THR A 209 5.18 4.39 -10.38
N GLU A 210 5.32 5.57 -10.99
CA GLU A 210 4.20 6.37 -11.52
C GLU A 210 3.39 5.60 -12.59
N LEU A 211 4.05 4.85 -13.48
CA LEU A 211 3.38 4.02 -14.49
C LEU A 211 2.65 2.82 -13.86
N ILE A 212 3.18 2.22 -12.80
CA ILE A 212 2.50 1.16 -12.04
C ILE A 212 1.26 1.71 -11.33
N GLN A 213 1.32 2.91 -10.74
CA GLN A 213 0.15 3.56 -10.15
C GLN A 213 -0.92 3.96 -11.18
N GLN A 214 -0.53 4.12 -12.46
CA GLN A 214 -1.44 4.32 -13.60
C GLN A 214 -1.87 3.00 -14.27
N GLU A 215 -1.54 1.84 -13.68
CA GLU A 215 -1.84 0.49 -14.20
C GLU A 215 -1.22 0.18 -15.58
N LYS A 216 -0.23 0.97 -16.01
CA LYS A 216 0.48 0.83 -17.30
C LYS A 216 1.66 -0.14 -17.18
N TYR A 217 1.38 -1.36 -16.72
CA TYR A 217 2.38 -2.36 -16.36
C TYR A 217 3.40 -2.64 -17.50
N GLY A 218 2.94 -2.76 -18.75
CA GLY A 218 3.82 -3.00 -19.91
C GLY A 218 4.74 -1.83 -20.27
N GLU A 219 4.36 -0.59 -19.96
CA GLU A 219 5.26 0.58 -20.08
C GLU A 219 6.23 0.60 -18.89
N ALA A 220 5.74 0.37 -17.67
CA ALA A 220 6.55 0.31 -16.46
C ALA A 220 7.67 -0.73 -16.58
N CYS A 221 7.37 -1.95 -17.05
CA CYS A 221 8.37 -2.98 -17.32
C CYS A 221 9.50 -2.48 -18.22
N LYS A 222 9.17 -1.78 -19.32
CA LYS A 222 10.18 -1.28 -20.28
C LYS A 222 11.08 -0.22 -19.65
N VAL A 223 10.49 0.69 -18.87
CA VAL A 223 11.22 1.77 -18.19
C VAL A 223 12.10 1.23 -17.06
N LEU A 224 11.58 0.34 -16.21
CA LEU A 224 12.31 -0.25 -15.10
C LEU A 224 13.39 -1.23 -15.58
N MET A 225 13.15 -2.01 -16.65
CA MET A 225 14.20 -2.79 -17.32
C MET A 225 15.30 -1.90 -17.92
N LYS A 226 14.98 -0.67 -18.33
CA LYS A 226 16.01 0.31 -18.72
C LYS A 226 16.81 0.77 -17.50
N ALA A 227 16.16 1.02 -16.35
CA ALA A 227 16.87 1.35 -15.11
C ALA A 227 17.87 0.25 -14.75
N LEU A 228 17.45 -1.01 -14.67
CA LEU A 228 18.32 -2.15 -14.34
C LEU A 228 19.56 -2.29 -15.23
N ARG A 229 19.49 -1.89 -16.51
CA ARG A 229 20.64 -1.91 -17.44
C ARG A 229 21.71 -0.85 -17.15
N HIS A 230 21.35 0.21 -16.42
CA HIS A 230 22.24 1.30 -16.04
C HIS A 230 22.63 1.27 -14.56
N MET A 231 22.01 0.39 -13.76
CA MET A 231 22.32 0.20 -12.34
C MET A 231 23.55 -0.70 -12.13
N SER A 232 24.27 -0.43 -11.06
CA SER A 232 25.46 -1.16 -10.61
C SER A 232 25.13 -2.34 -9.68
N GLY A 233 23.95 -2.33 -9.05
CA GLY A 233 23.54 -3.28 -8.02
C GLY A 233 23.84 -2.81 -6.59
N GLY A 234 24.55 -1.70 -6.42
CA GLY A 234 24.84 -1.07 -5.13
C GLY A 234 23.85 0.03 -4.72
N GLU A 235 22.88 0.37 -5.58
CA GLU A 235 21.86 1.38 -5.28
C GLU A 235 20.88 0.86 -4.22
N GLY A 236 20.55 1.68 -3.21
CA GLY A 236 19.64 1.30 -2.13
C GLY A 236 18.18 1.02 -2.53
N TYR A 237 17.84 1.17 -3.82
CA TYR A 237 16.53 0.85 -4.41
C TYR A 237 16.63 -0.23 -5.52
N PHE A 238 17.79 -0.89 -5.66
CA PHE A 238 18.03 -1.89 -6.71
C PHE A 238 17.12 -3.13 -6.59
N ARG A 239 16.93 -3.61 -5.36
CA ARG A 239 16.02 -4.72 -5.05
C ARG A 239 14.58 -4.36 -5.39
N GLU A 240 14.18 -3.14 -5.09
CA GLU A 240 12.84 -2.60 -5.29
C GLU A 240 12.54 -2.49 -6.79
N VAL A 241 13.51 -2.01 -7.59
CA VAL A 241 13.39 -2.02 -9.07
C VAL A 241 13.19 -3.45 -9.60
N ILE A 242 13.94 -4.44 -9.09
CA ILE A 242 13.73 -5.85 -9.46
C ILE A 242 12.30 -6.29 -9.14
N LEU A 243 11.84 -6.10 -7.90
CA LEU A 243 10.49 -6.49 -7.48
C LEU A 243 9.41 -5.82 -8.35
N LEU A 244 9.56 -4.52 -8.65
CA LEU A 244 8.62 -3.80 -9.51
C LEU A 244 8.60 -4.33 -10.95
N VAL A 245 9.74 -4.70 -11.54
CA VAL A 245 9.76 -5.34 -12.87
C VAL A 245 9.06 -6.71 -12.82
N LEU A 246 9.37 -7.53 -11.82
CA LEU A 246 8.77 -8.86 -11.69
C LEU A 246 7.25 -8.75 -11.48
N MET A 247 6.77 -7.87 -10.59
CA MET A 247 5.33 -7.63 -10.39
C MET A 247 4.64 -7.09 -11.64
N ALA A 248 5.21 -6.08 -12.29
CA ALA A 248 4.65 -5.52 -13.52
C ALA A 248 4.67 -6.54 -14.68
N SER A 249 5.67 -7.44 -14.75
CA SER A 249 5.72 -8.45 -15.82
C SER A 249 4.65 -9.52 -15.63
N LEU A 250 4.43 -9.95 -14.38
CA LEU A 250 3.29 -10.80 -14.03
C LEU A 250 1.98 -10.11 -14.44
N LYS A 251 1.71 -8.88 -13.94
CA LYS A 251 0.48 -8.14 -14.25
C LYS A 251 0.25 -7.89 -15.75
N ASN A 252 1.31 -7.67 -16.53
CA ASN A 252 1.21 -7.51 -17.99
C ASN A 252 1.18 -8.85 -18.77
N GLY A 253 1.24 -10.01 -18.10
CA GLY A 253 1.29 -11.32 -18.75
C GLY A 253 2.61 -11.67 -19.45
N ALA A 254 3.68 -10.89 -19.22
CA ALA A 254 4.97 -10.98 -19.90
C ALA A 254 5.94 -12.00 -19.23
N TYR A 255 5.46 -13.22 -19.00
CA TYR A 255 6.20 -14.26 -18.26
C TYR A 255 7.40 -14.81 -18.99
N ILE A 256 7.34 -14.87 -20.31
CA ILE A 256 8.35 -15.54 -21.13
C ILE A 256 9.52 -14.57 -21.33
N GLU A 257 9.19 -13.31 -21.60
CA GLU A 257 10.12 -12.20 -21.82
C GLU A 257 10.93 -11.85 -20.57
N THR A 258 10.44 -12.19 -19.37
CA THR A 258 11.12 -11.90 -18.09
C THR A 258 11.77 -13.11 -17.42
N GLU A 259 11.81 -14.28 -18.06
CA GLU A 259 12.47 -15.49 -17.51
C GLU A 259 13.93 -15.22 -17.08
N ASP A 260 14.72 -14.60 -17.96
CA ASP A 260 16.12 -14.27 -17.68
C ASP A 260 16.28 -13.41 -16.41
N LEU A 261 15.34 -12.50 -16.13
CA LEU A 261 15.36 -11.71 -14.92
C LEU A 261 14.95 -12.53 -13.69
N PHE A 262 13.93 -13.40 -13.78
CA PHE A 262 13.56 -14.29 -12.68
C PHE A 262 14.73 -15.21 -12.29
N VAL A 263 15.39 -15.83 -13.28
CA VAL A 263 16.56 -16.69 -13.07
C VAL A 263 17.72 -15.92 -12.42
N LYS A 264 18.06 -14.73 -12.94
CA LYS A 264 19.13 -13.90 -12.38
C LYS A 264 18.81 -13.41 -10.97
N SER A 265 17.58 -12.97 -10.73
CA SER A 265 17.14 -12.49 -9.41
C SER A 265 17.22 -13.60 -8.36
N LEU A 266 16.80 -14.83 -8.70
CA LEU A 266 16.93 -16.00 -7.82
C LEU A 266 18.38 -16.46 -7.63
N ALA A 267 19.26 -16.28 -8.63
CA ALA A 267 20.68 -16.58 -8.48
C ALA A 267 21.41 -15.56 -7.59
N MET A 268 21.06 -14.28 -7.71
CA MET A 268 21.63 -13.18 -6.91
C MET A 268 21.09 -13.16 -5.48
N MET A 269 19.80 -13.46 -5.29
CA MET A 269 19.08 -13.34 -4.02
C MET A 269 18.29 -14.64 -3.72
N PRO A 270 18.96 -15.79 -3.53
CA PRO A 270 18.33 -17.12 -3.49
C PRO A 270 17.44 -17.40 -2.27
N ALA A 271 17.45 -16.51 -1.27
CA ALA A 271 16.65 -16.58 -0.05
C ALA A 271 15.67 -15.41 0.09
N ASP A 272 15.54 -14.55 -0.94
CA ASP A 272 14.60 -13.44 -0.91
C ASP A 272 13.16 -13.95 -1.08
N ARG A 273 12.34 -13.73 -0.06
CA ARG A 273 11.00 -14.30 0.05
C ARG A 273 10.03 -13.71 -0.96
N ASP A 274 10.17 -12.43 -1.28
CA ASP A 274 9.30 -11.74 -2.22
C ASP A 274 9.63 -12.19 -3.65
N ILE A 275 10.92 -12.32 -3.98
CA ILE A 275 11.36 -12.86 -5.29
C ILE A 275 10.97 -14.33 -5.44
N LEU A 276 11.10 -15.15 -4.40
CA LEU A 276 10.64 -16.55 -4.38
C LEU A 276 9.12 -16.65 -4.55
N PHE A 277 8.35 -15.77 -3.90
CA PHE A 277 6.91 -15.67 -4.09
C PHE A 277 6.56 -15.28 -5.54
N LEU A 278 7.13 -14.19 -6.06
CA LEU A 278 6.88 -13.75 -7.45
C LEU A 278 7.26 -14.83 -8.49
N ALA A 279 8.36 -15.57 -8.26
CA ALA A 279 8.74 -16.70 -9.09
C ALA A 279 7.73 -17.85 -9.00
N GLY A 280 7.19 -18.13 -7.81
CA GLY A 280 6.10 -19.09 -7.63
C GLY A 280 4.82 -18.68 -8.39
N LEU A 281 4.44 -17.40 -8.36
CA LEU A 281 3.30 -16.89 -9.14
C LEU A 281 3.51 -17.13 -10.64
N ARG A 282 4.72 -16.85 -11.14
CA ARG A 282 5.09 -17.11 -12.54
C ARG A 282 4.99 -18.59 -12.90
N GLN A 283 5.49 -19.48 -12.06
CA GLN A 283 5.42 -20.92 -12.35
C GLN A 283 3.96 -21.42 -12.33
N ALA A 284 3.11 -20.88 -11.46
CA ALA A 284 1.67 -21.13 -11.51
C ALA A 284 1.02 -20.57 -12.80
N ALA A 285 1.46 -19.41 -13.30
CA ALA A 285 1.03 -18.84 -14.57
C ALA A 285 1.31 -19.75 -15.77
N LEU A 286 2.44 -20.46 -15.73
CA LEU A 286 2.89 -21.40 -16.76
C LEU A 286 2.31 -22.82 -16.58
N GLY A 287 1.46 -23.05 -15.56
CA GLY A 287 0.92 -24.38 -15.22
C GLY A 287 1.89 -25.31 -14.48
N ASN A 288 3.09 -24.84 -14.13
CA ASN A 288 4.13 -25.58 -13.42
C ASN A 288 3.86 -25.60 -11.90
N TYR A 289 2.66 -26.05 -11.51
CA TYR A 289 2.14 -25.94 -10.14
C TYR A 289 3.03 -26.61 -9.07
N ARG A 290 3.72 -27.70 -9.41
CA ARG A 290 4.68 -28.37 -8.52
C ARG A 290 5.83 -27.44 -8.15
N LEU A 291 6.49 -26.87 -9.16
CA LEU A 291 7.62 -25.96 -8.96
C LEU A 291 7.18 -24.67 -8.26
N ALA A 292 5.97 -24.19 -8.53
CA ALA A 292 5.39 -23.06 -7.81
C ALA A 292 5.22 -23.36 -6.30
N GLY A 293 4.72 -24.55 -5.94
CA GLY A 293 4.65 -25.00 -4.54
C GLY A 293 6.03 -25.14 -3.88
N GLU A 294 7.02 -25.70 -4.59
CA GLU A 294 8.42 -25.78 -4.12
C GLU A 294 9.01 -24.38 -3.84
N LEU A 295 8.74 -23.39 -4.71
CA LEU A 295 9.18 -22.01 -4.54
C LEU A 295 8.50 -21.29 -3.36
N PHE A 296 7.19 -21.46 -3.18
CA PHE A 296 6.46 -20.91 -2.03
C PHE A 296 6.97 -21.50 -0.71
N ASN A 297 7.18 -22.81 -0.65
CA ASN A 297 7.73 -23.46 0.53
C ASN A 297 9.15 -22.99 0.85
N LYS A 298 9.97 -22.69 -0.16
CA LYS A 298 11.30 -22.09 0.03
C LYS A 298 11.24 -20.63 0.51
N GLY A 299 10.28 -19.84 0.03
CA GLY A 299 10.06 -18.46 0.49
C GLY A 299 9.50 -18.39 1.93
N GLY A 300 8.74 -19.41 2.34
CA GLY A 300 8.04 -19.42 3.61
C GLY A 300 6.88 -18.42 3.65
N ILE A 301 6.24 -18.32 4.82
CA ILE A 301 4.92 -17.68 4.97
C ILE A 301 4.95 -16.15 5.17
N ASN A 302 6.15 -15.55 5.21
CA ASN A 302 6.39 -14.17 5.67
C ASN A 302 7.00 -13.29 4.57
N THR A 303 6.20 -12.98 3.55
CA THR A 303 6.46 -11.96 2.51
C THR A 303 5.79 -10.63 2.91
N VAL A 304 6.34 -9.49 2.45
CA VAL A 304 5.68 -8.19 2.64
C VAL A 304 4.61 -7.89 1.58
N LEU A 305 4.57 -8.68 0.50
CA LEU A 305 3.66 -8.47 -0.63
C LEU A 305 2.24 -8.97 -0.35
N VAL A 306 2.09 -10.09 0.38
CA VAL A 306 0.78 -10.65 0.74
C VAL A 306 0.73 -11.06 2.22
N PRO A 307 -0.38 -10.77 2.93
CA PRO A 307 -0.63 -11.32 4.26
C PRO A 307 -0.58 -12.86 4.30
N PRO A 308 -0.08 -13.49 5.38
CA PRO A 308 0.10 -14.94 5.46
C PRO A 308 -1.15 -15.77 5.14
N GLN A 309 -2.34 -15.33 5.55
CA GLN A 309 -3.61 -16.01 5.26
C GLN A 309 -3.92 -16.12 3.76
N LEU A 310 -3.49 -15.13 2.95
CA LEU A 310 -3.66 -15.15 1.50
C LEU A 310 -2.63 -16.06 0.85
N LEU A 311 -1.38 -16.02 1.30
CA LEU A 311 -0.32 -16.92 0.84
C LEU A 311 -0.71 -18.39 1.06
N TYR A 312 -1.24 -18.72 2.24
CA TYR A 312 -1.79 -20.05 2.52
C TYR A 312 -2.93 -20.43 1.56
N ALA A 313 -3.88 -19.54 1.28
CA ALA A 313 -4.95 -19.80 0.32
C ALA A 313 -4.43 -20.01 -1.12
N ILE A 314 -3.42 -19.25 -1.54
CA ILE A 314 -2.74 -19.37 -2.83
C ILE A 314 -2.06 -20.74 -2.95
N VAL A 315 -1.29 -21.16 -1.95
CA VAL A 315 -0.59 -22.45 -1.95
C VAL A 315 -1.60 -23.60 -1.96
N GLY A 316 -2.67 -23.51 -1.16
CA GLY A 316 -3.77 -24.47 -1.16
C GLY A 316 -4.43 -24.62 -2.53
N GLU A 317 -4.66 -23.52 -3.25
CA GLU A 317 -5.23 -23.53 -4.61
C GLU A 317 -4.29 -24.23 -5.62
N LEU A 318 -2.97 -24.11 -5.48
CA LEU A 318 -2.04 -24.83 -6.35
C LEU A 318 -2.05 -26.34 -6.11
N PHE A 319 -2.11 -26.79 -4.86
CA PHE A 319 -2.23 -28.21 -4.54
C PHE A 319 -3.60 -28.76 -4.97
N PHE A 320 -4.67 -27.98 -4.79
CA PHE A 320 -6.02 -28.30 -5.26
C PHE A 320 -6.04 -28.53 -6.77
N ARG A 321 -5.44 -27.64 -7.57
CA ARG A 321 -5.37 -27.76 -9.03
C ARG A 321 -4.52 -28.93 -9.52
N GLN A 322 -3.61 -29.44 -8.70
CA GLN A 322 -2.82 -30.64 -8.98
C GLN A 322 -3.55 -31.94 -8.59
N GLY A 323 -4.69 -31.86 -7.91
CA GLY A 323 -5.34 -33.02 -7.29
C GLY A 323 -4.58 -33.57 -6.07
N ILE A 324 -3.65 -32.78 -5.49
CA ILE A 324 -2.90 -33.14 -4.29
C ILE A 324 -3.72 -32.65 -3.09
N TRP A 325 -4.81 -33.36 -2.83
CA TRP A 325 -5.88 -32.91 -1.96
C TRP A 325 -5.48 -32.75 -0.49
N GLN A 326 -4.61 -33.64 0.01
CA GLN A 326 -4.17 -33.63 1.41
C GLN A 326 -3.39 -32.36 1.73
N GLU A 327 -2.49 -31.94 0.84
CA GLU A 327 -1.71 -30.72 1.01
C GLU A 327 -2.62 -29.50 0.83
N ALA A 328 -3.53 -29.52 -0.16
CA ALA A 328 -4.52 -28.47 -0.35
C ALA A 328 -5.31 -28.19 0.95
N VAL A 329 -5.74 -29.25 1.64
CA VAL A 329 -6.41 -29.15 2.94
C VAL A 329 -5.51 -28.46 3.97
N ILE A 330 -4.26 -28.93 4.17
CA ILE A 330 -3.35 -28.36 5.17
C ILE A 330 -3.22 -26.84 4.98
N TYR A 331 -2.98 -26.39 3.75
CA TYR A 331 -2.81 -24.96 3.45
C TYR A 331 -4.11 -24.16 3.57
N PHE A 332 -5.27 -24.69 3.17
CA PHE A 332 -6.54 -24.00 3.41
C PHE A 332 -6.91 -23.93 4.90
N MET A 333 -6.54 -24.94 5.71
CA MET A 333 -6.74 -24.90 7.17
C MET A 333 -5.84 -23.85 7.82
N GLN A 334 -4.55 -23.79 7.46
CA GLN A 334 -3.62 -22.74 7.91
C GLN A 334 -4.08 -21.33 7.50
N SER A 335 -4.70 -21.19 6.33
CA SER A 335 -5.35 -19.95 5.90
C SER A 335 -6.45 -19.52 6.86
N LEU A 336 -7.32 -20.46 7.28
CA LEU A 336 -8.43 -20.20 8.22
C LEU A 336 -7.97 -19.95 9.65
N GLU A 337 -6.93 -20.64 10.12
CA GLU A 337 -6.28 -20.39 11.42
C GLU A 337 -5.69 -18.98 11.50
N ALA A 338 -5.09 -18.50 10.40
CA ALA A 338 -4.53 -17.15 10.30
C ALA A 338 -5.63 -16.07 10.21
N ALA A 339 -6.68 -16.28 9.39
CA ALA A 339 -7.89 -15.46 9.40
C ALA A 339 -9.09 -16.19 8.71
N PRO A 340 -10.33 -16.05 9.22
CA PRO A 340 -11.51 -16.60 8.56
C PRO A 340 -11.65 -16.15 7.09
N SER A 341 -11.74 -17.11 6.18
CA SER A 341 -11.71 -16.89 4.72
C SER A 341 -12.77 -17.72 4.02
N LEU A 342 -13.76 -17.07 3.39
CA LEU A 342 -14.82 -17.75 2.64
C LEU A 342 -14.25 -18.64 1.53
N TYR A 343 -13.20 -18.16 0.86
CA TYR A 343 -12.53 -18.89 -0.22
C TYR A 343 -11.97 -20.23 0.26
N SER A 344 -11.22 -20.21 1.37
CA SER A 344 -10.58 -21.40 1.93
C SER A 344 -11.62 -22.42 2.38
N VAL A 345 -12.73 -21.99 3.00
CA VAL A 345 -13.85 -22.89 3.34
C VAL A 345 -14.51 -23.50 2.10
N VAL A 346 -14.81 -22.72 1.06
CA VAL A 346 -15.40 -23.24 -0.19
C VAL A 346 -14.48 -24.27 -0.84
N ARG A 347 -13.17 -24.03 -0.86
CA ARG A 347 -12.21 -25.01 -1.40
C ARG A 347 -12.09 -26.28 -0.57
N LEU A 348 -12.07 -26.18 0.75
CA LEU A 348 -12.11 -27.34 1.65
C LEU A 348 -13.37 -28.19 1.42
N ILE A 349 -14.52 -27.54 1.21
CA ILE A 349 -15.78 -28.19 0.80
C ILE A 349 -15.63 -28.90 -0.56
N GLU A 350 -15.00 -28.27 -1.54
CA GLU A 350 -14.76 -28.89 -2.85
C GLU A 350 -13.78 -30.07 -2.79
N VAL A 351 -12.76 -30.05 -1.93
CA VAL A 351 -11.85 -31.19 -1.72
C VAL A 351 -12.61 -32.41 -1.19
N ILE A 352 -13.48 -32.22 -0.21
CA ILE A 352 -14.26 -33.31 0.40
C ILE A 352 -15.13 -34.03 -0.64
N LYS A 353 -15.65 -33.32 -1.65
CA LYS A 353 -16.38 -33.96 -2.77
C LYS A 353 -15.55 -34.96 -3.56
N GLN A 354 -14.24 -34.80 -3.61
CA GLN A 354 -13.33 -35.67 -4.37
C GLN A 354 -13.07 -37.01 -3.65
N GLY A 355 -13.70 -37.25 -2.49
CA GLY A 355 -13.65 -38.52 -1.76
C GLY A 355 -12.60 -38.57 -0.64
N GLU A 356 -11.91 -37.47 -0.36
CA GLU A 356 -10.86 -37.39 0.65
C GLU A 356 -11.42 -37.33 2.07
N ALA A 357 -11.64 -38.51 2.65
CA ALA A 357 -12.20 -38.66 4.00
C ALA A 357 -11.38 -37.95 5.09
N GLY A 358 -10.06 -37.81 4.90
CA GLY A 358 -9.19 -37.05 5.81
C GLY A 358 -9.48 -35.55 5.80
N ALA A 359 -9.89 -34.99 4.65
CA ALA A 359 -10.27 -33.58 4.53
C ALA A 359 -11.49 -33.26 5.41
N ALA A 360 -12.52 -34.10 5.36
CA ALA A 360 -13.74 -33.93 6.14
C ALA A 360 -13.48 -33.98 7.65
N LYS A 361 -12.59 -34.88 8.08
CA LYS A 361 -12.19 -34.98 9.49
C LYS A 361 -11.38 -33.76 9.94
N ASN A 362 -10.31 -33.40 9.25
CA ASN A 362 -9.47 -32.25 9.61
C ASN A 362 -10.30 -30.95 9.70
N LEU A 363 -11.25 -30.79 8.77
CA LEU A 363 -12.17 -29.67 8.70
C LEU A 363 -13.16 -29.64 9.88
N ALA A 364 -13.67 -30.80 10.30
CA ALA A 364 -14.52 -30.94 11.47
C ALA A 364 -13.75 -30.74 12.79
N ASP A 365 -12.53 -31.27 12.90
CA ASP A 365 -11.72 -31.19 14.12
C ASP A 365 -11.36 -29.72 14.46
N ALA A 366 -11.12 -28.85 13.46
CA ALA A 366 -10.84 -27.43 13.70
C ALA A 366 -12.09 -26.53 13.88
N MET A 367 -13.28 -26.99 13.44
CA MET A 367 -14.54 -26.22 13.56
C MET A 367 -15.53 -26.77 14.59
N GLY A 368 -15.23 -27.90 15.21
CA GLY A 368 -16.05 -28.57 16.23
C GLY A 368 -17.16 -29.46 15.67
N GLU A 369 -17.61 -30.43 16.45
CA GLU A 369 -18.50 -31.54 16.03
C GLU A 369 -19.80 -31.09 15.33
N ASN A 370 -20.33 -29.91 15.65
CA ASN A 370 -21.52 -29.34 15.00
C ASN A 370 -21.36 -29.10 13.49
N PHE A 371 -20.11 -28.93 13.02
CA PHE A 371 -19.79 -28.76 11.60
C PHE A 371 -20.18 -29.99 10.77
N ALA A 372 -19.91 -31.20 11.26
CA ALA A 372 -20.06 -32.43 10.48
C ALA A 372 -21.50 -32.61 9.95
N ARG A 373 -22.50 -32.29 10.79
CA ARG A 373 -23.92 -32.40 10.42
C ARG A 373 -24.35 -31.32 9.41
N LEU A 374 -24.01 -30.06 9.65
CA LEU A 374 -24.44 -28.94 8.81
C LEU A 374 -23.75 -28.94 7.44
N ALA A 375 -22.48 -29.33 7.39
CA ALA A 375 -21.80 -29.60 6.13
C ALA A 375 -22.51 -30.74 5.39
N GLN A 376 -22.70 -31.90 6.02
CA GLN A 376 -23.32 -33.07 5.38
C GLN A 376 -24.74 -32.78 4.84
N GLU A 377 -25.58 -32.05 5.58
CA GLU A 377 -26.92 -31.63 5.13
C GLU A 377 -26.89 -30.63 3.96
N ALA A 378 -25.91 -29.72 3.91
CA ALA A 378 -25.78 -28.73 2.83
C ALA A 378 -25.08 -29.29 1.58
N PHE A 379 -24.14 -30.22 1.75
CA PHE A 379 -23.53 -31.01 0.66
C PHE A 379 -24.58 -31.83 -0.10
N GLN A 380 -25.50 -32.49 0.63
CA GLN A 380 -26.62 -33.25 0.05
C GLN A 380 -27.61 -32.41 -0.76
N LYS A 381 -27.53 -31.07 -0.68
CA LYS A 381 -28.42 -30.11 -1.35
C LYS A 381 -27.68 -29.16 -2.30
N GLU A 382 -26.42 -29.46 -2.62
CA GLU A 382 -25.53 -28.68 -3.49
C GLU A 382 -25.33 -27.20 -3.08
N ALA A 383 -25.57 -26.85 -1.81
CA ALA A 383 -25.65 -25.47 -1.33
C ALA A 383 -24.32 -24.95 -0.74
N TYR A 384 -23.23 -25.00 -1.52
CA TYR A 384 -21.86 -24.82 -1.02
C TYR A 384 -21.55 -23.44 -0.41
N TYR A 385 -22.10 -22.37 -0.96
CA TYR A 385 -21.93 -21.01 -0.41
C TYR A 385 -22.68 -20.83 0.92
N ALA A 386 -23.87 -21.44 1.06
CA ALA A 386 -24.61 -21.44 2.32
C ALA A 386 -23.88 -22.26 3.40
N ALA A 387 -23.33 -23.43 3.03
CA ALA A 387 -22.46 -24.20 3.90
C ALA A 387 -21.26 -23.35 4.39
N ALA A 388 -20.53 -22.73 3.46
CA ALA A 388 -19.34 -21.95 3.78
C ALA A 388 -19.65 -20.72 4.68
N ALA A 389 -20.79 -20.06 4.47
CA ALA A 389 -21.25 -18.98 5.34
C ALA A 389 -21.55 -19.45 6.78
N ILE A 390 -22.23 -20.60 6.94
CA ILE A 390 -22.51 -21.21 8.26
C ILE A 390 -21.22 -21.55 9.01
N CYS A 391 -20.18 -21.98 8.28
CA CYS A 391 -18.88 -22.31 8.87
C CYS A 391 -18.18 -21.08 9.44
N LEU A 392 -18.08 -20.00 8.66
CA LEU A 392 -17.46 -18.73 9.11
C LEU A 392 -18.14 -18.14 10.35
N VAL A 393 -19.46 -18.30 10.47
CA VAL A 393 -20.21 -17.89 11.66
C VAL A 393 -19.82 -18.70 12.89
N THR A 394 -19.55 -20.00 12.72
CA THR A 394 -19.25 -20.94 13.81
C THR A 394 -17.81 -20.80 14.32
N MET A 395 -16.88 -20.35 13.47
CA MET A 395 -15.49 -20.09 13.84
C MET A 395 -15.27 -18.82 14.69
N ASN A 396 -16.29 -17.99 14.88
CA ASN A 396 -16.18 -16.70 15.58
C ASN A 396 -16.73 -16.77 17.02
N LYS A 397 -15.97 -16.24 17.99
CA LYS A 397 -16.26 -16.39 19.43
C LYS A 397 -17.22 -15.34 20.02
N ASP A 398 -17.43 -14.18 19.38
CA ASP A 398 -17.99 -13.00 20.08
C ASP A 398 -19.28 -12.37 19.54
N GLY A 399 -20.38 -12.56 20.29
CA GLY A 399 -21.46 -11.57 20.42
C GLY A 399 -22.45 -11.44 19.25
N GLY A 400 -22.06 -10.66 18.23
CA GLY A 400 -22.83 -10.22 17.05
C GLY A 400 -24.22 -9.61 17.27
N GLN A 401 -24.54 -8.43 16.71
CA GLN A 401 -25.84 -7.74 16.86
C GLN A 401 -26.43 -7.03 15.59
N ASN A 402 -25.81 -7.04 14.39
CA ASN A 402 -26.07 -6.03 13.32
C ASN A 402 -26.52 -6.51 11.88
N PHE A 403 -27.32 -7.56 11.66
CA PHE A 403 -27.50 -8.15 10.31
C PHE A 403 -28.44 -7.33 9.44
N ASP A 404 -29.57 -6.92 10.01
CA ASP A 404 -30.59 -6.17 9.28
C ASP A 404 -30.07 -4.79 8.88
N GLN A 405 -29.20 -4.21 9.71
CA GLN A 405 -28.45 -3.00 9.38
C GLN A 405 -27.54 -3.22 8.16
N CYS A 406 -26.84 -4.36 8.10
CA CYS A 406 -25.93 -4.67 6.99
C CYS A 406 -26.64 -5.12 5.72
N LYS A 407 -27.78 -5.81 5.83
CA LYS A 407 -28.70 -6.08 4.72
C LYS A 407 -29.21 -4.76 4.11
N SER A 408 -29.60 -3.80 4.96
CA SER A 408 -30.02 -2.46 4.53
C SER A 408 -28.90 -1.67 3.83
N ILE A 409 -27.66 -1.73 4.37
CA ILE A 409 -26.49 -1.11 3.74
C ILE A 409 -26.18 -1.77 2.39
N TYR A 410 -26.19 -3.11 2.29
CA TYR A 410 -25.92 -3.81 1.03
C TYR A 410 -26.99 -3.53 -0.04
N GLN A 411 -28.26 -3.45 0.37
CA GLN A 411 -29.36 -3.00 -0.50
C GLN A 411 -29.18 -1.56 -0.99
N SER A 412 -28.58 -0.67 -0.18
CA SER A 412 -28.33 0.72 -0.59
C SER A 412 -27.16 0.83 -1.59
N VAL A 413 -26.15 -0.05 -1.46
CA VAL A 413 -25.04 -0.18 -2.42
C VAL A 413 -25.53 -0.75 -3.75
N ILE A 414 -26.36 -1.79 -3.74
CA ILE A 414 -26.92 -2.38 -4.97
C ILE A 414 -27.83 -1.39 -5.71
N LYS A 415 -28.61 -0.57 -5.00
CA LYS A 415 -29.38 0.54 -5.60
C LYS A 415 -28.50 1.63 -6.24
N GLN A 416 -27.19 1.65 -5.96
CA GLN A 416 -26.22 2.53 -6.60
C GLN A 416 -25.40 1.81 -7.70
N ALA A 417 -25.49 0.47 -7.78
CA ALA A 417 -24.74 -0.36 -8.73
C ALA A 417 -25.17 -0.21 -10.20
N ASP A 418 -26.28 0.48 -10.48
CA ASP A 418 -26.65 0.91 -11.85
C ASP A 418 -25.61 1.84 -12.51
N LYS A 419 -24.68 2.40 -11.71
CA LYS A 419 -23.53 3.19 -12.18
C LYS A 419 -22.24 2.40 -12.34
N MET A 420 -22.25 1.10 -12.02
CA MET A 420 -21.07 0.22 -12.04
C MET A 420 -21.05 -0.65 -13.31
N PRO A 421 -19.88 -1.17 -13.71
CA PRO A 421 -19.77 -2.19 -14.76
C PRO A 421 -20.69 -3.39 -14.48
N THR A 422 -21.28 -3.95 -15.54
CA THR A 422 -22.31 -5.00 -15.48
C THR A 422 -21.86 -6.26 -14.72
N SER A 423 -20.57 -6.59 -14.77
CA SER A 423 -19.93 -7.66 -13.99
C SER A 423 -20.09 -7.46 -12.49
N ILE A 424 -19.66 -6.29 -11.99
CA ILE A 424 -19.74 -5.91 -10.57
C ILE A 424 -21.19 -5.92 -10.10
N LYS A 425 -22.11 -5.37 -10.90
CA LYS A 425 -23.55 -5.39 -10.58
C LYS A 425 -24.08 -6.82 -10.43
N GLY A 426 -23.79 -7.71 -11.40
CA GLY A 426 -24.24 -9.10 -11.35
C GLY A 426 -23.64 -9.88 -10.16
N TYR A 427 -22.40 -9.56 -9.78
CA TYR A 427 -21.77 -10.16 -8.60
C TYR A 427 -22.39 -9.68 -7.28
N LEU A 428 -22.59 -8.37 -7.10
CA LEU A 428 -23.24 -7.81 -5.90
C LEU A 428 -24.67 -8.36 -5.74
N GLU A 429 -25.43 -8.48 -6.83
CA GLU A 429 -26.76 -9.12 -6.84
C GLU A 429 -26.69 -10.61 -6.44
N PHE A 430 -25.67 -11.34 -6.89
CA PHE A 430 -25.45 -12.73 -6.48
C PHE A 430 -25.10 -12.85 -4.98
N LEU A 431 -24.15 -12.06 -4.46
CA LEU A 431 -23.81 -12.05 -3.04
C LEU A 431 -25.00 -11.69 -2.16
N PHE A 432 -25.78 -10.68 -2.57
CA PHE A 432 -26.98 -10.30 -1.85
C PHE A 432 -28.00 -11.44 -1.79
N LYS A 433 -28.19 -12.17 -2.90
CA LYS A 433 -29.06 -13.36 -2.94
C LYS A 433 -28.54 -14.47 -2.03
N GLN A 434 -27.22 -14.67 -1.93
CA GLN A 434 -26.63 -15.60 -0.94
C GLN A 434 -26.85 -15.11 0.50
N MET A 435 -26.72 -13.80 0.78
CA MET A 435 -27.05 -13.22 2.08
C MET A 435 -28.53 -13.39 2.45
N GLU A 436 -29.47 -13.28 1.49
CA GLU A 436 -30.88 -13.54 1.74
C GLU A 436 -31.17 -15.02 2.03
N ILE A 437 -30.48 -15.94 1.35
CA ILE A 437 -30.56 -17.38 1.65
C ILE A 437 -30.01 -17.66 3.06
N CYS A 438 -28.87 -17.06 3.43
CA CYS A 438 -28.33 -17.17 4.78
C CYS A 438 -29.30 -16.56 5.82
N SER A 439 -29.92 -15.41 5.53
CA SER A 439 -30.96 -14.80 6.37
C SER A 439 -32.11 -15.76 6.63
N ALA A 440 -32.65 -16.38 5.58
CA ALA A 440 -33.77 -17.32 5.68
C ALA A 440 -33.43 -18.59 6.50
N VAL A 441 -32.18 -19.05 6.45
CA VAL A 441 -31.68 -20.15 7.29
C VAL A 441 -31.51 -19.72 8.75
N LEU A 442 -30.99 -18.51 9.01
CA LEU A 442 -30.73 -17.99 10.35
C LEU A 442 -31.99 -17.59 11.14
N VAL A 443 -33.11 -17.30 10.46
CA VAL A 443 -34.39 -16.95 11.12
C VAL A 443 -35.02 -18.13 11.88
N ASN A 444 -34.63 -19.37 11.59
CA ASN A 444 -35.21 -20.57 12.21
C ASN A 444 -34.59 -21.00 13.56
N ASP A 445 -33.54 -20.33 14.05
CA ASP A 445 -32.99 -20.61 15.38
C ASP A 445 -32.62 -19.31 16.14
N LYS A 446 -33.18 -19.16 17.35
CA LYS A 446 -33.16 -17.91 18.15
C LYS A 446 -31.81 -17.58 18.80
N LYS A 447 -30.70 -18.09 18.26
CA LYS A 447 -29.35 -17.98 18.84
C LYS A 447 -28.31 -17.35 17.94
N CYS A 448 -28.67 -16.82 16.77
CA CYS A 448 -27.69 -16.25 15.84
C CYS A 448 -27.79 -14.73 15.66
N GLN A 449 -27.71 -14.02 16.78
CA GLN A 449 -27.13 -12.68 16.85
C GLN A 449 -25.66 -12.73 16.32
N ILE A 450 -24.86 -13.78 16.60
CA ILE A 450 -23.41 -13.80 16.26
C ILE A 450 -23.09 -13.62 14.75
N ALA A 451 -23.80 -14.32 13.84
CA ALA A 451 -23.62 -14.18 12.39
C ALA A 451 -23.76 -12.75 11.87
N GLN A 452 -24.54 -11.95 12.61
CA GLN A 452 -25.06 -10.67 12.18
C GLN A 452 -23.99 -9.58 12.04
N ASN A 453 -23.00 -9.56 12.94
CA ASN A 453 -21.92 -8.57 12.88
C ASN A 453 -20.84 -8.90 11.86
N TYR A 454 -20.67 -10.16 11.48
CA TYR A 454 -19.47 -10.56 10.75
C TYR A 454 -19.58 -10.33 9.25
N LEU A 455 -20.76 -10.58 8.68
CA LEU A 455 -21.07 -10.22 7.28
C LEU A 455 -20.98 -8.70 7.02
N ALA A 456 -21.17 -7.88 8.05
CA ALA A 456 -20.92 -6.44 8.01
C ALA A 456 -19.47 -6.05 7.69
N GLN A 457 -18.54 -6.79 8.30
CA GLN A 457 -17.11 -6.43 8.38
C GLN A 457 -16.31 -7.16 7.30
N ALA A 458 -16.64 -8.43 7.03
CA ALA A 458 -16.04 -9.21 5.94
C ALA A 458 -16.29 -8.55 4.57
N ALA A 459 -17.47 -7.94 4.37
CA ALA A 459 -17.79 -7.22 3.14
C ALA A 459 -16.92 -5.97 2.87
N ASN A 460 -16.25 -5.41 3.88
CA ASN A 460 -15.49 -4.15 3.76
C ASN A 460 -13.96 -4.32 3.72
N ARG A 461 -13.41 -5.42 4.24
CA ARG A 461 -11.94 -5.59 4.38
C ARG A 461 -11.27 -6.46 3.33
N SER A 462 -11.95 -7.48 2.81
CA SER A 462 -11.30 -8.50 1.98
C SER A 462 -11.15 -8.13 0.50
N LEU A 463 -11.93 -7.18 -0.02
CA LEU A 463 -12.08 -6.95 -1.46
C LEU A 463 -10.97 -6.05 -2.06
N ARG A 464 -10.62 -4.94 -1.40
CA ARG A 464 -9.65 -3.95 -1.95
C ARG A 464 -8.22 -4.44 -2.07
N VAL A 465 -7.77 -5.30 -1.14
CA VAL A 465 -6.40 -5.85 -1.14
C VAL A 465 -6.23 -6.96 -2.19
N TRP A 466 -7.33 -7.59 -2.62
CA TRP A 466 -7.30 -8.79 -3.46
C TRP A 466 -7.01 -8.51 -4.94
N LEU A 467 -7.41 -7.34 -5.45
CA LEU A 467 -7.37 -7.00 -6.88
C LEU A 467 -5.95 -6.70 -7.42
N THR A 468 -5.05 -6.21 -6.58
CA THR A 468 -3.81 -5.55 -7.03
C THR A 468 -2.61 -6.50 -7.29
N LEU A 469 -2.69 -7.78 -6.92
CA LEU A 469 -1.47 -8.62 -6.82
C LEU A 469 -1.39 -9.86 -7.74
N TRP A 470 -2.51 -10.36 -8.31
CA TRP A 470 -2.47 -11.54 -9.19
C TRP A 470 -2.84 -11.20 -10.66
N PRO A 471 -2.22 -11.84 -11.67
CA PRO A 471 -2.50 -11.60 -13.08
C PRO A 471 -3.63 -12.46 -13.71
N GLU A 472 -4.26 -11.90 -14.74
CA GLU A 472 -5.66 -12.19 -15.13
C GLU A 472 -5.97 -13.59 -15.70
N HIS A 473 -5.01 -14.30 -16.28
CA HIS A 473 -5.24 -15.53 -17.07
C HIS A 473 -5.12 -16.83 -16.25
N ILE A 474 -4.83 -16.75 -14.95
CA ILE A 474 -4.83 -17.90 -14.02
C ILE A 474 -6.21 -18.12 -13.39
N MET A 475 -6.99 -17.04 -13.31
CA MET A 475 -8.31 -17.01 -12.71
C MET A 475 -9.35 -16.89 -13.85
N PRO A 476 -10.38 -17.76 -13.92
CA PRO A 476 -11.40 -17.63 -14.97
C PRO A 476 -12.04 -16.25 -14.92
N LYS A 477 -12.33 -15.65 -16.09
CA LYS A 477 -12.88 -14.29 -16.20
C LYS A 477 -14.13 -14.06 -15.35
N SER A 478 -14.98 -15.09 -15.20
CA SER A 478 -16.16 -15.08 -14.34
C SER A 478 -15.86 -14.96 -12.84
N ILE A 479 -14.65 -15.28 -12.39
CA ILE A 479 -14.22 -15.08 -10.99
C ILE A 479 -13.44 -13.77 -10.83
N TRP A 480 -12.79 -13.26 -11.87
CA TRP A 480 -12.29 -11.87 -11.90
C TRP A 480 -13.44 -10.86 -11.79
N GLU A 481 -14.51 -11.10 -12.54
CA GLU A 481 -15.78 -10.36 -12.48
C GLU A 481 -16.57 -10.58 -11.17
N TYR A 482 -16.15 -11.55 -10.35
CA TYR A 482 -16.63 -11.85 -8.98
C TYR A 482 -15.68 -11.28 -7.90
N CYS A 483 -14.58 -10.60 -8.27
CA CYS A 483 -13.64 -10.01 -7.30
C CYS A 483 -13.61 -8.48 -7.35
N LEU A 484 -14.13 -7.87 -8.42
CA LEU A 484 -14.48 -6.45 -8.52
C LEU A 484 -15.79 -6.14 -7.77
#